data_AF-X1JQP8-F1
#
_entry.id   AF-X1JQP8-F1
#
_cell.length_a   1.000
_cell.length_b   1.000
_cell.length_c   1.000
_cell.angle_alpha   90.00
_cell.angle_beta   90.00
_cell.angle_gamma   90.00
#
_symmetry.space_group_name_H-M   'P 1'
#
loop_
_entity.id
_entity.type
_entity.pdbx_description
1 polymer ?
#
loop_
_entity_poly.entity_id
_entity_poly.type
_entity_poly.pdbx_seq_one_letter_code
_entity_poly.pdbx_strand_id
1 'polypeptide(L)'
;NLAHDFMELGHRLNVQVEVAVTYGGQPVGYAVGPALEAKEALETLRGNGPGSLVEKATSLAGIMLELGGTASPGMGRQMALDILKSGKAHQKMCEIIEAQGGNSKIKPEEIPIGDKKEVVLAPSTGYVTHIDNKSINEIARAAGAPRNKGAGLRVILKEGRRINKDEPLLEIYAEHETKLDEALAIAKRQPPIEIEGMLLEKMSHRPRME
;
A
#
# COMPACT_ATOMS: atom_id res chain seq x y z
N ASN A 1 20.18 -8.52 -16.73
CA ASN A 1 19.48 -7.33 -16.16
C ASN A 1 18.03 -7.74 -16.22
N LEU A 2 17.34 -7.88 -15.08
CA LEU A 2 16.04 -8.57 -15.03
C LEU A 2 15.03 -8.08 -16.07
N ALA A 3 15.00 -6.76 -16.34
CA ALA A 3 14.12 -6.21 -17.38
C ALA A 3 14.45 -6.75 -18.78
N HIS A 4 15.73 -6.82 -19.13
CA HIS A 4 16.20 -7.38 -20.40
C HIS A 4 15.87 -8.86 -20.50
N ASP A 5 16.06 -9.61 -19.41
CA ASP A 5 15.84 -11.05 -19.37
C ASP A 5 14.34 -11.38 -19.63
N PHE A 6 13.41 -10.58 -19.08
CA PHE A 6 11.96 -10.71 -19.37
C PHE A 6 11.60 -10.34 -20.82
N MET A 7 12.16 -9.26 -21.36
CA MET A 7 11.90 -8.83 -22.74
C MET A 7 12.43 -9.85 -23.75
N GLU A 8 13.62 -10.41 -23.51
CA GLU A 8 14.21 -11.44 -24.36
C GLU A 8 13.36 -12.73 -24.35
N LEU A 9 12.91 -13.17 -23.16
CA LEU A 9 12.03 -14.33 -23.06
C LEU A 9 10.69 -14.09 -23.78
N GLY A 10 10.08 -12.91 -23.61
CA GLY A 10 8.87 -12.52 -24.33
C GLY A 10 9.04 -12.61 -25.84
N HIS A 11 10.15 -12.06 -26.35
CA HIS A 11 10.48 -12.15 -27.78
C HIS A 11 10.58 -13.60 -28.27
N ARG A 12 11.24 -14.48 -27.51
CA ARG A 12 11.34 -15.92 -27.84
C ARG A 12 10.00 -16.64 -27.81
N LEU A 13 9.05 -16.17 -27.01
CA LEU A 13 7.69 -16.71 -26.91
C LEU A 13 6.68 -16.01 -27.83
N ASN A 14 7.15 -15.05 -28.65
CA ASN A 14 6.30 -14.22 -29.51
C ASN A 14 5.21 -13.45 -28.73
N VAL A 15 5.56 -12.98 -27.53
CA VAL A 15 4.73 -12.13 -26.67
C VAL A 15 5.42 -10.78 -26.55
N GLN A 16 4.70 -9.70 -26.86
CA GLN A 16 5.21 -8.35 -26.64
C GLN A 16 5.26 -8.06 -25.14
N VAL A 17 6.46 -7.72 -24.64
CA VAL A 17 6.71 -7.47 -23.22
C VAL A 17 7.36 -6.11 -23.08
N GLU A 18 6.78 -5.27 -22.22
CA GLU A 18 7.42 -4.05 -21.71
C GLU A 18 7.60 -4.16 -20.20
N VAL A 19 8.67 -3.55 -19.68
CA VAL A 19 9.01 -3.62 -18.25
C VAL A 19 9.02 -2.21 -17.66
N ALA A 20 8.17 -1.99 -16.66
CA ALA A 20 8.14 -0.77 -15.88
C ALA A 20 8.81 -0.96 -14.51
N VAL A 21 9.92 -0.27 -14.27
CA VAL A 21 10.53 -0.21 -12.94
C VAL A 21 9.76 0.82 -12.11
N THR A 22 9.21 0.40 -10.98
CA THR A 22 8.37 1.26 -10.12
C THR A 22 8.98 1.42 -8.74
N TYR A 23 8.70 2.55 -8.10
CA TYR A 23 9.13 2.78 -6.72
C TYR A 23 8.42 1.80 -5.76
N GLY A 24 9.23 1.19 -4.88
CA GLY A 24 8.79 0.23 -3.87
C GLY A 24 9.42 0.48 -2.50
N GLY A 25 9.84 1.72 -2.23
CA GLY A 25 10.49 2.07 -0.96
C GLY A 25 9.55 2.05 0.25
N GLN A 26 8.25 2.26 0.04
CA GLN A 26 7.22 2.24 1.08
C GLN A 26 5.93 1.57 0.54
N PRO A 27 4.92 1.28 1.39
CA PRO A 27 3.70 0.64 0.95
C PRO A 27 2.97 1.49 -0.10
N VAL A 28 2.42 0.85 -1.14
CA VAL A 28 1.52 1.52 -2.08
C VAL A 28 0.15 1.63 -1.43
N GLY A 29 -0.50 2.80 -1.53
CA GLY A 29 -1.73 3.04 -0.79
C GLY A 29 -1.50 3.14 0.71
N TYR A 30 -2.55 3.03 1.51
CA TYR A 30 -2.50 3.07 2.97
C TYR A 30 -2.92 1.73 3.60
N ALA A 31 -3.47 0.81 2.82
CA ALA A 31 -3.96 -0.47 3.30
C ALA A 31 -2.98 -1.61 3.06
N VAL A 32 -2.85 -2.51 4.03
CA VAL A 32 -2.14 -3.78 3.91
C VAL A 32 -3.01 -4.89 4.51
N GLY A 33 -3.20 -5.97 3.77
CA GLY A 33 -4.06 -7.09 4.16
C GLY A 33 -5.34 -7.18 3.33
N PRO A 34 -5.89 -8.39 3.12
CA PRO A 34 -6.81 -8.65 2.01
C PRO A 34 -8.08 -7.78 2.00
N ALA A 35 -8.79 -7.66 3.12
CA ALA A 35 -10.03 -6.88 3.17
C ALA A 35 -9.77 -5.37 3.10
N LEU A 36 -8.71 -4.90 3.77
CA LEU A 36 -8.34 -3.48 3.76
C LEU A 36 -7.88 -3.04 2.36
N GLU A 37 -7.08 -3.86 1.67
CA GLU A 37 -6.65 -3.60 0.29
C GLU A 37 -7.83 -3.66 -0.69
N ALA A 38 -8.73 -4.64 -0.54
CA ALA A 38 -9.94 -4.72 -1.36
C ALA A 38 -10.82 -3.47 -1.19
N LYS A 39 -10.96 -2.99 0.05
CA LYS A 39 -11.68 -1.75 0.37
C LYS A 39 -11.05 -0.54 -0.31
N GLU A 40 -9.76 -0.32 -0.11
CA GLU A 40 -9.03 0.82 -0.70
C GLU A 40 -9.03 0.77 -2.24
N ALA A 41 -8.94 -0.41 -2.84
CA ALA A 41 -9.02 -0.60 -4.28
C ALA A 41 -10.41 -0.23 -4.83
N LEU A 42 -11.50 -0.65 -4.18
CA LEU A 42 -12.86 -0.26 -4.59
C LEU A 42 -13.14 1.23 -4.35
N GLU A 43 -12.65 1.81 -3.26
CA GLU A 43 -12.70 3.26 -3.01
C GLU A 43 -11.97 4.04 -4.12
N THR A 44 -10.80 3.55 -4.53
CA THR A 44 -10.00 4.12 -5.61
C THR A 44 -10.72 4.08 -6.95
N LEU A 45 -11.36 2.96 -7.29
CA LEU A 45 -12.17 2.84 -8.51
C LEU A 45 -13.35 3.82 -8.53
N ARG A 46 -13.86 4.21 -7.35
CA ARG A 46 -14.91 5.22 -7.17
C ARG A 46 -14.36 6.66 -7.10
N GLY A 47 -13.07 6.86 -7.35
CA GLY A 47 -12.43 8.18 -7.40
C GLY A 47 -11.83 8.67 -6.08
N ASN A 48 -11.94 7.89 -5.00
CA ASN A 48 -11.47 8.26 -3.66
C ASN A 48 -10.24 7.42 -3.26
N GLY A 49 -9.20 7.46 -4.08
CA GLY A 49 -8.01 6.63 -3.90
C GLY A 49 -6.77 7.39 -3.41
N PRO A 50 -5.81 6.70 -2.77
CA PRO A 50 -4.50 7.27 -2.46
C PRO A 50 -3.74 7.66 -3.73
N GLY A 51 -3.07 8.80 -3.72
CA GLY A 51 -2.28 9.29 -4.86
C GLY A 51 -1.26 8.24 -5.36
N SER A 52 -0.53 7.59 -4.45
CA SER A 52 0.44 6.54 -4.82
C SER A 52 -0.17 5.35 -5.58
N LEU A 53 -1.38 4.94 -5.23
CA LEU A 53 -2.08 3.84 -5.90
C LEU A 53 -2.62 4.29 -7.26
N VAL A 54 -3.30 5.45 -7.30
CA VAL A 54 -3.84 6.03 -8.54
C VAL A 54 -2.74 6.26 -9.57
N GLU A 55 -1.64 6.87 -9.16
CA GLU A 55 -0.52 7.19 -10.05
C GLU A 55 0.11 5.92 -10.63
N LYS A 56 0.42 4.93 -9.78
CA LYS A 56 1.00 3.67 -10.24
C LYS A 56 0.05 2.90 -11.15
N ALA A 57 -1.22 2.76 -10.76
CA ALA A 57 -2.21 2.03 -11.54
C ALA A 57 -2.49 2.67 -12.90
N THR A 58 -2.67 3.99 -12.97
CA THR A 58 -2.92 4.69 -14.23
C THR A 58 -1.69 4.72 -15.15
N SER A 59 -0.48 4.71 -14.59
CA SER A 59 0.75 4.63 -15.39
C SER A 59 0.92 3.24 -16.02
N LEU A 60 0.70 2.17 -15.25
CA LEU A 60 0.75 0.79 -15.76
C LEU A 60 -0.38 0.50 -16.76
N ALA A 61 -1.60 0.95 -16.47
CA ALA A 61 -2.72 0.83 -17.40
C ALA A 61 -2.47 1.62 -18.70
N GLY A 62 -1.82 2.78 -18.60
CA GLY A 62 -1.43 3.59 -19.76
C GLY A 62 -0.50 2.85 -20.71
N ILE A 63 0.54 2.19 -20.17
CA ILE A 63 1.45 1.34 -20.96
C ILE A 63 0.65 0.25 -21.69
N MET A 64 -0.28 -0.42 -21.00
CA MET A 64 -1.13 -1.44 -21.61
C MET A 64 -2.05 -0.90 -22.71
N LEU A 65 -2.59 0.30 -22.56
CA LEU A 65 -3.43 0.95 -23.57
C LEU A 65 -2.65 1.33 -24.83
N GLU A 66 -1.39 1.75 -24.65
CA GLU A 66 -0.48 2.05 -25.76
C GLU A 66 -0.04 0.76 -26.47
N LEU A 67 0.35 -0.27 -25.72
CA LEU A 67 0.67 -1.60 -26.23
C LEU A 67 -0.48 -2.22 -27.03
N GLY A 68 -1.71 -2.07 -26.54
CA GLY A 68 -2.92 -2.54 -27.22
C GLY A 68 -3.36 -1.67 -28.40
N GLY A 69 -2.64 -0.59 -28.72
CA GLY A 69 -2.97 0.34 -29.80
C GLY A 69 -4.23 1.17 -29.59
N THR A 70 -4.79 1.16 -28.37
CA THR A 70 -5.99 1.94 -28.02
C THR A 70 -5.63 3.41 -27.76
N ALA A 71 -4.45 3.65 -27.19
CA ALA A 71 -3.91 4.99 -26.99
C ALA A 71 -2.69 5.21 -27.90
N SER A 72 -2.52 6.44 -28.39
CA SER A 72 -1.27 6.86 -29.03
C SER A 72 -0.12 6.86 -28.02
N PRO A 73 1.13 6.62 -28.46
CA PRO A 73 2.30 6.68 -27.58
C PRO A 73 2.36 7.97 -26.76
N GLY A 74 2.58 7.86 -25.46
CA GLY A 74 2.63 8.98 -24.51
C GLY A 74 1.27 9.51 -24.04
N MET A 75 0.15 9.03 -24.59
CA MET A 75 -1.21 9.45 -24.20
C MET A 75 -1.91 8.45 -23.28
N GLY A 76 -1.34 7.27 -23.06
CA GLY A 76 -1.96 6.15 -22.36
C GLY A 76 -2.30 6.47 -20.91
N ARG A 77 -1.37 7.08 -20.16
CA ARG A 77 -1.62 7.42 -18.74
C ARG A 77 -2.79 8.39 -18.58
N GLN A 78 -2.86 9.41 -19.45
CA GLN A 78 -3.95 10.39 -19.40
C GLN A 78 -5.29 9.72 -19.73
N MET A 79 -5.33 8.88 -20.76
CA MET A 79 -6.53 8.10 -21.10
C MET A 79 -6.95 7.18 -19.95
N ALA A 80 -6.02 6.47 -19.29
CA ALA A 80 -6.31 5.62 -18.14
C ALA A 80 -6.90 6.43 -16.97
N LEU A 81 -6.35 7.61 -16.71
CA LEU A 81 -6.86 8.52 -15.67
C LEU A 81 -8.28 8.99 -15.99
N ASP A 82 -8.58 9.29 -17.26
CA ASP A 82 -9.92 9.71 -17.69
C ASP A 82 -10.94 8.55 -17.60
N ILE A 83 -10.52 7.32 -17.91
CA ILE A 83 -11.32 6.10 -17.71
C ILE A 83 -11.64 5.88 -16.23
N LEU A 84 -10.66 6.08 -15.35
CA LEU A 84 -10.85 6.00 -13.90
C LEU A 84 -11.82 7.07 -13.41
N LYS A 85 -11.58 8.34 -13.75
CA LYS A 85 -12.40 9.50 -13.34
C LYS A 85 -13.83 9.45 -13.85
N SER A 86 -14.04 8.90 -15.06
CA SER A 86 -15.39 8.75 -15.63
C SER A 86 -16.21 7.63 -15.00
N GLY A 87 -15.62 6.81 -14.12
CA GLY A 87 -16.29 5.68 -13.48
C GLY A 87 -16.41 4.43 -14.35
N LYS A 88 -15.92 4.46 -15.60
CA LYS A 88 -15.92 3.30 -16.51
C LYS A 88 -15.12 2.13 -15.95
N ALA A 89 -14.00 2.42 -15.28
CA ALA A 89 -13.20 1.38 -14.61
C ALA A 89 -13.99 0.68 -13.49
N HIS A 90 -14.72 1.44 -12.67
CA HIS A 90 -15.60 0.89 -11.63
C HIS A 90 -16.72 0.04 -12.23
N GLN A 91 -17.40 0.53 -13.28
CA GLN A 91 -18.44 -0.24 -13.96
C GLN A 91 -17.90 -1.58 -14.49
N LYS A 92 -16.72 -1.58 -15.12
CA LYS A 92 -16.09 -2.82 -15.59
C LYS A 92 -15.72 -3.75 -14.43
N MET A 93 -15.27 -3.21 -13.30
CA MET A 93 -15.03 -4.02 -12.09
C MET A 93 -16.33 -4.64 -11.56
N CYS A 94 -17.45 -3.92 -11.56
CA CYS A 94 -18.76 -4.48 -11.19
C CYS A 94 -19.14 -5.67 -12.08
N GLU A 95 -18.92 -5.58 -13.40
CA GLU A 95 -19.13 -6.71 -14.32
C GLU A 95 -18.22 -7.91 -14.00
N ILE A 96 -16.94 -7.65 -13.67
CA ILE A 96 -15.98 -8.71 -13.28
C ILE A 96 -16.44 -9.39 -11.97
N ILE A 97 -16.88 -8.61 -10.98
CA ILE A 97 -17.38 -9.14 -9.70
C ILE A 97 -18.60 -10.03 -9.92
N GLU A 98 -19.56 -9.58 -10.75
CA GLU A 98 -20.75 -10.36 -11.08
C GLU A 98 -20.42 -11.66 -11.81
N ALA A 99 -19.51 -11.60 -12.79
CA ALA A 99 -19.05 -12.77 -13.54
C ALA A 99 -18.34 -13.81 -12.64
N GLN A 100 -17.73 -13.38 -11.54
CA GLN A 100 -17.11 -14.25 -10.53
C GLN A 100 -18.08 -14.72 -9.44
N GLY A 101 -19.38 -14.37 -9.54
CA GLY A 101 -20.41 -14.76 -8.57
C GLY A 101 -20.47 -13.88 -7.31
N GLY A 102 -19.81 -12.72 -7.32
CA GLY A 102 -19.86 -11.74 -6.23
C GLY A 102 -21.03 -10.75 -6.37
N ASN A 103 -21.27 -9.96 -5.32
CA ASN A 103 -22.26 -8.88 -5.35
C ASN A 103 -21.67 -7.63 -5.99
N SER A 104 -22.03 -7.32 -7.25
CA SER A 104 -21.56 -6.15 -7.98
C SER A 104 -22.00 -4.80 -7.40
N LYS A 105 -22.98 -4.80 -6.50
CA LYS A 105 -23.49 -3.60 -5.81
C LYS A 105 -22.83 -3.36 -4.45
N ILE A 106 -21.88 -4.22 -4.04
CA ILE A 106 -21.18 -4.08 -2.76
C ILE A 106 -20.58 -2.68 -2.62
N LYS A 107 -20.68 -2.11 -1.44
CA LYS A 107 -20.01 -0.86 -1.08
C LYS A 107 -18.72 -1.16 -0.32
N PRO A 108 -17.65 -0.36 -0.49
CA PRO A 108 -16.40 -0.56 0.24
C PRO A 108 -16.58 -0.65 1.76
N GLU A 109 -17.55 0.08 2.32
CA GLU A 109 -17.85 0.09 3.74
C GLU A 109 -18.52 -1.20 4.25
N GLU A 110 -19.09 -2.00 3.34
CA GLU A 110 -19.72 -3.29 3.65
C GLU A 110 -18.70 -4.44 3.69
N ILE A 111 -17.46 -4.20 3.27
CA ILE A 111 -16.40 -5.21 3.34
C ILE A 111 -16.02 -5.42 4.81
N PRO A 112 -16.16 -6.64 5.35
CA PRO A 112 -15.84 -6.91 6.74
C PRO A 112 -14.33 -6.80 6.98
N ILE A 113 -13.97 -6.07 8.03
CA ILE A 113 -12.60 -5.96 8.55
C ILE A 113 -12.55 -6.51 9.98
N GLY A 114 -11.35 -6.78 10.49
CA GLY A 114 -11.15 -7.29 11.84
C GLY A 114 -11.82 -6.40 12.88
N ASP A 115 -12.51 -7.02 13.84
CA ASP A 115 -13.22 -6.34 14.92
C ASP A 115 -12.30 -5.95 16.08
N LYS A 116 -11.11 -6.56 16.15
CA LYS A 116 -10.06 -6.18 17.11
C LYS A 116 -9.15 -5.16 16.45
N LYS A 117 -8.99 -4.02 17.10
CA LYS A 117 -8.26 -2.89 16.55
C LYS A 117 -7.43 -2.23 17.63
N GLU A 118 -6.17 -1.93 17.30
CA GLU A 118 -5.33 -1.06 18.12
C GLU A 118 -4.62 0.00 17.27
N VAL A 119 -4.40 1.17 17.86
CA VAL A 119 -3.77 2.31 17.21
C VAL A 119 -2.38 2.49 17.78
N VAL A 120 -1.36 2.38 16.92
CA VAL A 120 0.03 2.66 17.30
C VAL A 120 0.27 4.16 17.15
N LEU A 121 0.68 4.79 18.24
CA LEU A 121 0.91 6.24 18.31
C LEU A 121 2.39 6.58 18.15
N ALA A 122 2.65 7.81 17.71
CA ALA A 122 3.99 8.35 17.55
C ALA A 122 4.69 8.48 18.91
N PRO A 123 5.87 7.88 19.11
CA PRO A 123 6.60 7.99 20.37
C PRO A 123 7.18 9.40 20.61
N SER A 124 7.35 10.19 19.55
CA SER A 124 7.96 11.52 19.57
C SER A 124 7.45 12.39 18.41
N THR A 125 7.65 13.70 18.53
CA THR A 125 7.43 14.66 17.44
C THR A 125 8.62 14.67 16.49
N GLY A 126 8.39 14.65 15.19
CA GLY A 126 9.44 14.67 14.18
C GLY A 126 8.90 14.56 12.76
N TYR A 127 9.72 14.00 11.87
CA TYR A 127 9.39 13.71 10.49
C TYR A 127 9.53 12.22 10.22
N VAL A 128 8.58 11.65 9.49
CA VAL A 128 8.65 10.28 9.00
C VAL A 128 9.76 10.20 7.96
N THR A 129 10.87 9.54 8.27
CA THR A 129 12.02 9.44 7.37
C THR A 129 12.03 8.15 6.58
N HIS A 130 11.54 7.07 7.18
CA HIS A 130 11.49 5.76 6.54
C HIS A 130 10.29 4.92 7.00
N ILE A 131 9.73 4.14 6.08
CA ILE A 131 8.71 3.12 6.37
C ILE A 131 9.21 1.76 5.86
N ASP A 132 9.51 0.83 6.77
CA ASP A 132 10.01 -0.49 6.43
C ASP A 132 8.88 -1.44 5.99
N ASN A 133 8.81 -1.69 4.69
CA ASN A 133 7.89 -2.65 4.08
C ASN A 133 7.98 -4.06 4.67
N LYS A 134 9.17 -4.51 5.09
CA LYS A 134 9.35 -5.84 5.65
C LYS A 134 8.68 -5.93 7.01
N SER A 135 8.96 -4.98 7.90
CA SER A 135 8.33 -4.89 9.21
C SER A 135 6.80 -4.74 9.12
N ILE A 136 6.29 -3.90 8.21
CA ILE A 136 4.84 -3.78 7.95
C ILE A 136 4.21 -5.13 7.58
N ASN A 137 4.84 -5.88 6.68
CA ASN A 137 4.35 -7.20 6.27
C ASN A 137 4.42 -8.24 7.40
N GLU A 138 5.46 -8.21 8.23
CA GLU A 138 5.59 -9.10 9.38
C GLU A 138 4.49 -8.84 10.42
N ILE A 139 4.19 -7.57 10.71
CA ILE A 139 3.10 -7.18 11.62
C ILE A 139 1.75 -7.61 11.04
N ALA A 140 1.51 -7.44 9.73
CA ALA A 140 0.25 -7.87 9.08
C ALA A 140 0.03 -9.38 9.21
N ARG A 141 1.10 -10.16 9.01
CA ARG A 141 1.06 -11.61 9.14
C ARG A 141 0.80 -12.06 10.56
N ALA A 142 1.42 -11.39 11.54
CA ALA A 142 1.16 -11.66 12.95
C ALA A 142 -0.28 -11.35 13.34
N ALA A 143 -0.88 -10.30 12.78
CA ALA A 143 -2.30 -9.98 12.97
C ALA A 143 -3.25 -11.05 12.37
N GLY A 144 -2.73 -11.94 11.50
CA GLY A 144 -3.45 -13.08 10.94
C GLY A 144 -3.63 -13.04 9.42
N ALA A 145 -3.18 -11.97 8.75
CA ALA A 145 -3.25 -11.90 7.30
C ALA A 145 -2.30 -12.93 6.62
N PRO A 146 -2.65 -13.49 5.46
CA PRO A 146 -3.89 -13.28 4.70
C PRO A 146 -5.00 -14.29 5.05
N ARG A 147 -4.77 -15.21 6.01
CA ARG A 147 -5.74 -16.27 6.35
C ARG A 147 -7.02 -15.68 6.93
N ASN A 148 -6.85 -14.75 7.87
CA ASN A 148 -7.93 -13.93 8.40
C ASN A 148 -8.02 -12.69 7.52
N LYS A 149 -9.03 -12.63 6.66
CA LYS A 149 -9.11 -11.60 5.60
C LYS A 149 -9.30 -10.21 6.17
N GLY A 150 -10.00 -10.09 7.30
CA GLY A 150 -10.21 -8.84 8.00
C GLY A 150 -8.96 -8.31 8.71
N ALA A 151 -7.93 -9.14 8.89
CA ALA A 151 -6.69 -8.75 9.52
C ALA A 151 -5.77 -7.97 8.57
N GLY A 152 -5.00 -7.03 9.13
CA GLY A 152 -4.09 -6.19 8.35
C GLY A 152 -3.71 -4.90 9.06
N LEU A 153 -3.15 -3.96 8.30
CA LEU A 153 -2.75 -2.64 8.79
C LEU A 153 -3.33 -1.54 7.92
N ARG A 154 -3.61 -0.40 8.57
CA ARG A 154 -3.75 0.88 7.89
C ARG A 154 -2.58 1.78 8.27
N VAL A 155 -1.67 2.05 7.33
CA VAL A 155 -0.53 2.95 7.50
C VAL A 155 -1.03 4.36 7.24
N ILE A 156 -1.06 5.24 8.25
CA ILE A 156 -1.77 6.53 8.15
C ILE A 156 -0.93 7.58 7.41
N LEU A 157 0.39 7.44 7.45
CA LEU A 157 1.33 8.44 6.97
C LEU A 157 2.25 7.90 5.88
N LYS A 158 2.88 8.83 5.18
CA LYS A 158 3.90 8.59 4.15
C LYS A 158 5.19 9.27 4.56
N GLU A 159 6.30 8.80 4.00
CA GLU A 159 7.61 9.43 4.17
C GLU A 159 7.55 10.94 3.84
N GLY A 160 8.29 11.73 4.60
CA GLY A 160 8.34 13.20 4.51
C GLY A 160 7.25 13.94 5.27
N ARG A 161 6.23 13.25 5.83
CA ARG A 161 5.22 13.89 6.69
C ARG A 161 5.82 14.25 8.04
N ARG A 162 5.52 15.46 8.51
CA ARG A 162 5.67 15.82 9.93
C ARG A 162 4.58 15.14 10.77
N ILE A 163 4.95 14.70 11.95
CA ILE A 163 4.05 14.06 12.94
C ILE A 163 4.34 14.60 14.33
N ASN A 164 3.31 14.76 15.16
CA ASN A 164 3.47 15.09 16.58
C ASN A 164 3.44 13.83 17.44
N LYS A 165 4.08 13.89 18.61
CA LYS A 165 3.95 12.85 19.62
C LYS A 165 2.47 12.54 19.90
N ASP A 166 2.18 11.26 20.10
CA ASP A 166 0.86 10.72 20.38
C ASP A 166 -0.14 10.82 19.20
N GLU A 167 0.31 11.23 18.01
CA GLU A 167 -0.51 11.12 16.78
C GLU A 167 -0.50 9.69 16.20
N PRO A 168 -1.59 9.24 15.56
CA PRO A 168 -1.66 7.91 14.95
C PRO A 168 -0.64 7.69 13.82
N LEU A 169 0.17 6.63 13.95
CA LEU A 169 1.11 6.17 12.93
C LEU A 169 0.47 5.12 12.01
N LEU A 170 -0.10 4.09 12.64
CA LEU A 170 -0.76 2.99 11.97
C LEU A 170 -1.84 2.40 12.86
N GLU A 171 -2.77 1.71 12.23
CA GLU A 171 -3.78 0.93 12.91
C GLU A 171 -3.57 -0.54 12.56
N ILE A 172 -3.68 -1.42 13.55
CA ILE A 172 -3.60 -2.87 13.37
C ILE A 172 -5.00 -3.43 13.56
N TYR A 173 -5.44 -4.24 12.60
CA TYR A 173 -6.73 -4.94 12.63
C TYR A 173 -6.48 -6.45 12.71
N ALA A 174 -7.27 -7.14 13.54
CA ALA A 174 -7.26 -8.59 13.66
C ALA A 174 -8.68 -9.13 13.92
N GLU A 175 -8.90 -10.41 13.64
CA GLU A 175 -10.16 -11.11 13.94
C GLU A 175 -10.14 -11.82 15.30
N HIS A 176 -8.96 -11.88 15.95
CA HIS A 176 -8.76 -12.53 17.25
C HIS A 176 -7.82 -11.69 18.13
N GLU A 177 -8.14 -11.60 19.41
CA GLU A 177 -7.37 -10.81 20.39
C GLU A 177 -5.91 -11.26 20.46
N THR A 178 -5.68 -12.57 20.53
CA THR A 178 -4.33 -13.15 20.62
C THR A 178 -3.44 -12.77 19.43
N LYS A 179 -4.03 -12.62 18.24
CA LYS A 179 -3.32 -12.20 17.03
C LYS A 179 -3.00 -10.71 17.05
N LEU A 180 -3.89 -9.90 17.62
CA LEU A 180 -3.62 -8.48 17.83
C LEU A 180 -2.46 -8.28 18.81
N ASP A 181 -2.46 -9.01 19.92
CA ASP A 181 -1.38 -8.98 20.91
C ASP A 181 -0.02 -9.38 20.31
N GLU A 182 0.01 -10.46 19.52
CA GLU A 182 1.20 -10.88 18.77
C GLU A 182 1.71 -9.77 17.84
N ALA A 183 0.81 -9.16 17.06
CA ALA A 183 1.16 -8.08 16.14
C ALA A 183 1.71 -6.84 16.86
N LEU A 184 1.11 -6.46 17.99
CA LEU A 184 1.59 -5.36 18.83
C LEU A 184 2.95 -5.65 19.44
N ALA A 185 3.21 -6.88 19.86
CA ALA A 185 4.51 -7.28 20.38
C ALA A 185 5.61 -7.15 19.30
N ILE A 186 5.31 -7.53 18.05
CA ILE A 186 6.23 -7.35 16.93
C ILE A 186 6.42 -5.86 16.62
N ALA A 187 5.35 -5.08 16.54
CA ALA A 187 5.43 -3.64 16.24
C ALA A 187 6.26 -2.87 17.29
N LYS A 188 6.22 -3.29 18.56
CA LYS A 188 7.07 -2.74 19.63
C LYS A 188 8.53 -3.13 19.50
N ARG A 189 8.81 -4.39 19.14
CA ARG A 189 10.17 -4.91 19.00
C ARG A 189 10.87 -4.39 17.75
N GLN A 190 10.11 -4.20 16.67
CA GLN A 190 10.57 -3.77 15.35
C GLN A 190 9.64 -2.65 14.88
N PRO A 191 9.86 -1.39 15.33
CA PRO A 191 9.07 -0.26 14.89
C PRO A 191 9.15 -0.11 13.37
N PRO A 192 8.02 -0.17 12.64
CA PRO A 192 8.03 -0.16 11.17
C PRO A 192 8.21 1.24 10.57
N ILE A 193 8.16 2.29 11.40
CA ILE A 193 8.21 3.69 10.97
C ILE A 193 9.27 4.41 11.79
N GLU A 194 10.23 5.00 11.10
CA GLU A 194 11.29 5.81 11.70
C GLU A 194 10.87 7.28 11.73
N ILE A 195 11.06 7.91 12.89
CA ILE A 195 10.74 9.32 13.12
C ILE A 195 11.99 10.02 13.62
N GLU A 196 12.42 11.05 12.91
CA GLU A 196 13.61 11.82 13.25
C GLU A 196 13.28 13.30 13.47
N GLY A 197 14.03 13.93 14.38
CA GLY A 197 14.04 15.38 14.56
C GLY A 197 15.18 16.04 13.76
N MET A 198 15.33 17.35 13.88
CA MET A 198 16.44 18.07 13.23
C MET A 198 17.80 17.81 13.90
N LEU A 199 17.80 17.41 15.17
CA LEU A 199 19.00 17.00 15.90
C LEU A 199 19.03 15.47 15.92
N LEU A 200 19.73 14.87 14.95
CA LEU A 200 19.78 13.42 14.76
C LEU A 200 20.58 12.72 15.87
N GLU A 201 21.74 13.28 16.21
CA GLU A 201 22.62 12.69 17.19
C GLU A 201 23.36 13.78 17.97
N LYS A 202 23.47 13.59 19.29
CA LYS A 202 24.34 14.39 20.15
C LYS A 202 25.45 13.49 20.67
N MET A 203 26.61 13.55 20.02
CA MET A 203 27.81 12.91 20.53
C MET A 203 28.39 13.73 21.68
N SER A 204 28.69 13.09 22.81
CA SER A 204 29.43 13.72 23.90
C SER A 204 30.60 12.84 24.31
N HIS A 205 31.81 13.41 24.24
CA HIS A 205 33.00 12.77 24.77
C HIS A 205 33.09 13.15 26.27
N ARG A 206 32.91 12.18 27.18
CA ARG A 206 33.32 12.38 28.57
C ARG A 206 34.81 12.03 28.64
N PRO A 207 35.71 12.98 28.98
CA PRO A 207 37.08 12.61 29.29
C PRO A 207 37.08 11.63 30.48
N ARG A 208 37.90 10.58 30.41
CA ARG A 208 38.19 9.71 31.57
C ARG A 208 38.72 10.61 32.69
N MET A 209 38.04 10.61 33.82
CA MET A 209 38.61 11.14 35.07
C MET A 209 39.76 10.21 35.44
N GLU A 210 40.98 10.75 35.50
CA GLU A 210 42.17 10.08 36.05
C GLU A 210 42.02 9.79 37.54
#